data_AF-J4UDK0-F1
#
_entry.id   AF-J4UDK0-F1
#
_cell.length_a   1.000
_cell.length_b   1.000
_cell.length_c   1.000
_cell.angle_alpha   90.00
_cell.angle_beta   90.00
_cell.angle_gamma   90.00
#
_symmetry.space_group_name_H-M   'P 1'
#
loop_
_entity.id
_entity.type
_entity.pdbx_description
1 polymer ?
#
loop_
_entity_poly.entity_id
_entity_poly.type
_entity_poly.pdbx_seq_one_letter_code
_entity_poly.pdbx_strand_id
1 'polypeptide(L)'
;MTISSYSVPAVAREIFDQLLADPRLAIPDDVKAAAADVSFEGSDLPFLCVPFKFAEGIAAVKGLEAAFAIAIGQERFGKSAKAVINTDHAALFTFSGFEASVDGLAPAAAAAKYMRPCDIYHAQKSRYKRLATNIYRTKDGRYVQTHGSLNALPTQTMLGVKPDSDLTEWEDICPIYDDAVGKRDSVELDKAINDEYKQAGSVCYTWDEFQTLPHGKAIKDCPIYELHRSAGPKVAWPEAKANKVLSGIKVLELTRIIAGPAIGRGLAQHGASVLRITTPTQPDFEYLHLDMSQGKACAELDLKTAEGKATFEKLVREVDVLVDGYRPGALERLGFGEESLRKLNEGLVLVRFGSLRACRASSIS
;
A
#
# COMPACT_ATOMS: atom_id res chain seq x y z
N MET A 1 16.71 31.20 7.56
CA MET A 1 17.58 30.42 6.65
C MET A 1 17.19 30.79 5.23
N THR A 2 18.11 31.34 4.45
CA THR A 2 17.86 31.65 3.04
C THR A 2 17.65 30.34 2.27
N ILE A 3 16.57 30.27 1.50
CA ILE A 3 16.11 29.11 0.71
C ILE A 3 17.13 28.67 -0.38
N SER A 4 18.24 29.40 -0.58
CA SER A 4 19.13 29.22 -1.73
C SER A 4 20.07 28.01 -1.70
N SER A 5 19.91 27.06 -0.76
CA SER A 5 20.75 25.85 -0.69
C SER A 5 19.96 24.53 -0.59
N TYR A 6 18.62 24.57 -0.64
CA TYR A 6 17.81 23.36 -0.60
C TYR A 6 17.67 22.76 -2.00
N SER A 7 17.76 21.44 -2.12
CA SER A 7 17.54 20.72 -3.38
C SER A 7 16.88 19.38 -3.07
N VAL A 8 15.64 19.17 -3.55
CA VAL A 8 14.90 17.91 -3.39
C VAL A 8 15.75 16.71 -3.90
N PRO A 9 16.39 16.76 -5.09
CA PRO A 9 17.29 15.69 -5.55
C PRO A 9 18.46 15.40 -4.61
N ALA A 10 19.10 16.43 -4.06
CA ALA A 10 20.22 16.24 -3.14
C ALA A 10 19.77 15.56 -1.84
N VAL A 11 18.66 16.00 -1.26
CA VAL A 11 18.11 15.40 -0.04
C VAL A 11 17.57 13.99 -0.30
N ALA A 12 17.00 13.73 -1.48
CA ALA A 12 16.62 12.38 -1.90
C ALA A 12 17.83 11.43 -1.92
N ARG A 13 18.99 11.90 -2.42
CA ARG A 13 20.24 11.13 -2.36
C ARG A 13 20.66 10.84 -0.92
N GLU A 14 20.64 11.83 -0.03
CA GLU A 14 20.98 11.63 1.38
C GLU A 14 20.10 10.58 2.06
N ILE A 15 18.78 10.61 1.82
CA ILE A 15 17.84 9.61 2.37
C ILE A 15 18.10 8.23 1.74
N PHE A 16 18.37 8.17 0.44
CA PHE A 16 18.71 6.93 -0.24
C PHE A 16 19.97 6.27 0.35
N ASP A 17 21.01 7.07 0.64
CA ASP A 17 22.21 6.61 1.34
C ASP A 17 21.92 6.06 2.74
N GLN A 18 21.05 6.74 3.49
CA GLN A 18 20.62 6.28 4.81
C GLN A 18 19.88 4.93 4.73
N LEU A 19 19.02 4.74 3.72
CA LEU A 19 18.33 3.45 3.51
C LEU A 19 19.33 2.33 3.19
N LEU A 20 20.33 2.58 2.34
CA LEU A 20 21.36 1.59 2.01
C LEU A 20 22.26 1.23 3.21
N ALA A 21 22.50 2.20 4.08
CA ALA A 21 23.34 2.04 5.28
C ALA A 21 22.58 1.42 6.47
N ASP A 22 21.24 1.40 6.45
CA ASP A 22 20.45 0.88 7.57
C ASP A 22 20.57 -0.66 7.67
N PRO A 23 21.26 -1.18 8.71
CA PRO A 23 21.50 -2.61 8.84
C PRO A 23 20.21 -3.40 9.06
N ARG A 24 19.12 -2.75 9.51
CA ARG A 24 17.84 -3.40 9.77
C ARG A 24 17.14 -3.84 8.49
N LEU A 25 17.48 -3.24 7.34
CA LEU A 25 16.90 -3.58 6.04
C LEU A 25 17.60 -4.77 5.38
N ALA A 26 18.77 -5.16 5.87
CA ALA A 26 19.56 -6.26 5.33
C ALA A 26 19.73 -6.18 3.79
N ILE A 27 19.98 -4.96 3.27
CA ILE A 27 20.18 -4.73 1.83
C ILE A 27 21.39 -5.53 1.34
N PRO A 28 21.23 -6.35 0.29
CA PRO A 28 22.34 -7.10 -0.31
C PRO A 28 23.48 -6.21 -0.83
N ASP A 29 24.71 -6.71 -0.80
CA ASP A 29 25.90 -5.91 -1.14
C ASP A 29 25.98 -5.57 -2.64
N ASP A 30 25.45 -6.43 -3.51
CA ASP A 30 25.29 -6.17 -4.94
C ASP A 30 24.29 -5.04 -5.21
N VAL A 31 23.20 -4.95 -4.45
CA VAL A 31 22.26 -3.82 -4.49
C VAL A 31 22.93 -2.53 -4.00
N LYS A 32 23.75 -2.59 -2.95
CA LYS A 32 24.54 -1.42 -2.51
C LYS A 32 25.55 -0.99 -3.57
N ALA A 33 26.19 -1.93 -4.26
CA ALA A 33 27.10 -1.62 -5.37
C ALA A 33 26.35 -0.96 -6.54
N ALA A 34 25.16 -1.45 -6.88
CA ALA A 34 24.31 -0.90 -7.93
C ALA A 34 23.83 0.54 -7.63
N ALA A 35 23.88 1.00 -6.37
CA ALA A 35 23.52 2.36 -6.00
C ALA A 35 24.41 3.46 -6.64
N ALA A 36 25.59 3.09 -7.15
CA ALA A 36 26.46 3.99 -7.91
C ALA A 36 25.88 4.34 -9.30
N ASP A 37 24.98 3.50 -9.82
CA ASP A 37 24.30 3.70 -11.10
C ASP A 37 22.92 4.37 -10.96
N VAL A 38 22.56 4.82 -9.75
CA VAL A 38 21.32 5.54 -9.45
C VAL A 38 21.61 7.02 -9.18
N SER A 39 20.92 7.89 -9.91
CA SER A 39 21.01 9.36 -9.78
C SER A 39 19.63 10.00 -9.64
N PHE A 40 19.61 11.25 -9.16
CA PHE A 40 18.38 11.99 -8.89
C PHE A 40 18.41 13.33 -9.64
N GLU A 41 17.28 13.72 -10.21
CA GLU A 41 17.07 15.00 -10.89
C GLU A 41 15.68 15.55 -10.56
N GLY A 42 15.44 16.83 -10.85
CA GLY A 42 14.13 17.46 -10.66
C GLY A 42 14.25 18.88 -10.14
N SER A 43 13.14 19.43 -9.69
CA SER A 43 13.09 20.79 -9.12
C SER A 43 13.76 20.84 -7.75
N ASP A 44 14.46 21.94 -7.47
CA ASP A 44 15.14 22.13 -6.17
C ASP A 44 14.17 22.27 -4.99
N LEU A 45 12.94 22.74 -5.25
CA LEU A 45 11.91 22.94 -4.23
C LEU A 45 10.74 21.98 -4.43
N PRO A 46 10.13 21.45 -3.35
CA PRO A 46 8.95 20.60 -3.46
C PRO A 46 7.77 21.43 -3.96
N PHE A 47 7.01 20.89 -4.92
CA PHE A 47 5.78 21.53 -5.41
C PHE A 47 4.53 21.12 -4.61
N LEU A 48 4.59 19.99 -3.89
CA LEU A 48 3.54 19.57 -2.96
C LEU A 48 3.78 20.20 -1.59
N CYS A 49 2.84 21.02 -1.15
CA CYS A 49 2.89 21.69 0.14
C CYS A 49 2.50 20.73 1.27
N VAL A 50 3.43 19.85 1.66
CA VAL A 50 3.28 18.93 2.78
C VAL A 50 4.38 19.18 3.82
N PRO A 51 4.11 19.00 5.13
CA PRO A 51 5.08 19.33 6.19
C PRO A 51 6.20 18.29 6.35
N PHE A 52 6.28 17.32 5.45
CA PHE A 52 7.22 16.19 5.51
C PHE A 52 8.12 16.19 4.28
N LYS A 53 9.29 15.54 4.39
CA LYS A 53 10.19 15.25 3.26
C LYS A 53 9.60 14.20 2.32
N PHE A 54 8.52 14.59 1.65
CA PHE A 54 7.67 13.69 0.89
C PHE A 54 8.28 13.33 -0.47
N ALA A 55 8.61 14.35 -1.27
CA ALA A 55 9.20 14.16 -2.59
C ALA A 55 10.58 13.49 -2.51
N GLU A 56 11.37 13.89 -1.52
CA GLU A 56 12.68 13.33 -1.22
C GLU A 56 12.57 11.87 -0.80
N GLY A 57 11.64 11.57 0.12
CA GLY A 57 11.43 10.23 0.65
C GLY A 57 10.93 9.24 -0.40
N ILE A 58 9.92 9.61 -1.19
CA ILE A 58 9.42 8.71 -2.25
C ILE A 58 10.46 8.52 -3.36
N ALA A 59 11.21 9.56 -3.72
CA ALA A 59 12.29 9.44 -4.68
C ALA A 59 13.38 8.50 -4.17
N ALA A 60 13.80 8.62 -2.91
CA ALA A 60 14.79 7.73 -2.31
C ALA A 60 14.35 6.25 -2.34
N VAL A 61 13.08 5.96 -2.03
CA VAL A 61 12.51 4.61 -2.13
C VAL A 61 12.48 4.11 -3.58
N LYS A 62 12.19 4.98 -4.54
CA LYS A 62 12.29 4.65 -5.99
C LYS A 62 13.74 4.43 -6.44
N GLY A 63 14.69 5.15 -5.87
CA GLY A 63 16.12 4.90 -6.07
C GLY A 63 16.53 3.52 -5.56
N LEU A 64 16.01 3.11 -4.40
CA LEU A 64 16.21 1.76 -3.87
C LEU A 64 15.60 0.68 -4.77
N GLU A 65 14.37 0.89 -5.23
CA GLU A 65 13.72 0.01 -6.22
C GLU A 65 14.59 -0.13 -7.50
N ALA A 66 15.16 0.97 -7.99
CA ALA A 66 16.04 0.94 -9.15
C ALA A 66 17.35 0.19 -8.90
N ALA A 67 17.98 0.36 -7.73
CA ALA A 67 19.18 -0.38 -7.36
C ALA A 67 18.92 -1.90 -7.33
N PHE A 68 17.77 -2.33 -6.78
CA PHE A 68 17.35 -3.73 -6.86
C PHE A 68 17.17 -4.20 -8.31
N ALA A 69 16.52 -3.41 -9.15
CA ALA A 69 16.32 -3.76 -10.56
C ALA A 69 17.66 -3.90 -11.32
N ILE A 70 18.63 -3.02 -11.07
CA ILE A 70 19.97 -3.07 -11.67
C ILE A 70 20.71 -4.32 -11.20
N ALA A 71 20.71 -4.62 -9.90
CA ALA A 71 21.35 -5.82 -9.34
C ALA A 71 20.75 -7.11 -9.93
N ILE A 72 19.41 -7.21 -10.01
CA ILE A 72 18.74 -8.36 -10.66
C ILE A 72 19.11 -8.45 -12.14
N GLY A 73 19.18 -7.33 -12.86
CA GLY A 73 19.62 -7.29 -14.25
C GLY A 73 21.04 -7.87 -14.43
N GLN A 74 21.94 -7.49 -13.53
CA GLN A 74 23.32 -7.95 -13.54
C GLN A 74 23.42 -9.44 -13.18
N GLU A 75 22.76 -9.88 -12.11
CA GLU A 75 22.77 -11.27 -11.67
C GLU A 75 22.17 -12.21 -12.72
N ARG A 76 20.99 -11.84 -13.25
CA ARG A 76 20.20 -12.71 -14.10
C ARG A 76 20.63 -12.70 -15.56
N PHE A 77 21.12 -11.57 -16.06
CA PHE A 77 21.41 -11.40 -17.48
C PHE A 77 22.83 -10.91 -17.78
N GLY A 78 23.66 -10.67 -16.76
CA GLY A 78 24.98 -10.07 -16.94
C GLY A 78 24.93 -8.64 -17.50
N LYS A 79 23.81 -7.94 -17.31
CA LYS A 79 23.56 -6.60 -17.85
C LYS A 79 23.33 -5.60 -16.72
N SER A 80 24.17 -4.58 -16.63
CA SER A 80 23.90 -3.40 -15.81
C SER A 80 23.14 -2.32 -16.59
N ALA A 81 22.54 -1.38 -15.87
CA ALA A 81 21.87 -0.21 -16.40
C ALA A 81 22.08 0.97 -15.44
N LYS A 82 21.86 2.19 -15.94
CA LYS A 82 21.78 3.40 -15.10
C LYS A 82 20.33 3.81 -14.93
N ALA A 83 20.00 4.32 -13.76
CA ALA A 83 18.69 4.85 -13.44
C ALA A 83 18.77 6.32 -13.03
N VAL A 84 17.86 7.12 -13.55
CA VAL A 84 17.65 8.51 -13.17
C VAL A 84 16.26 8.62 -12.57
N ILE A 85 16.17 9.01 -11.30
CA ILE A 85 14.92 9.21 -10.59
C ILE A 85 14.58 10.70 -10.65
N ASN A 86 13.55 11.04 -11.41
CA ASN A 86 12.99 12.37 -11.40
C ASN A 86 12.11 12.56 -10.15
N THR A 87 12.51 13.45 -9.25
CA THR A 87 11.86 13.66 -7.95
C THR A 87 10.45 14.23 -8.08
N ASP A 88 10.21 15.05 -9.12
CA ASP A 88 8.90 15.65 -9.36
C ASP A 88 7.91 14.57 -9.81
N HIS A 89 8.33 13.69 -10.71
CA HIS A 89 7.53 12.54 -11.14
C HIS A 89 7.31 11.53 -10.00
N ALA A 90 8.33 11.26 -9.17
CA ALA A 90 8.21 10.36 -8.04
C ALA A 90 7.17 10.87 -7.02
N ALA A 91 7.09 12.18 -6.80
CA ALA A 91 6.09 12.80 -5.94
C ALA A 91 4.65 12.63 -6.46
N LEU A 92 4.45 12.56 -7.78
CA LEU A 92 3.14 12.31 -8.39
C LEU A 92 2.70 10.85 -8.31
N PHE A 93 3.62 9.90 -8.08
CA PHE A 93 3.29 8.47 -8.00
C PHE A 93 2.22 8.17 -6.93
N THR A 94 2.24 8.88 -5.81
CA THR A 94 1.25 8.70 -4.73
C THR A 94 -0.13 9.27 -5.08
N PHE A 95 -0.21 10.08 -6.14
CA PHE A 95 -1.45 10.67 -6.65
C PHE A 95 -1.92 9.98 -7.95
N SER A 96 -1.24 8.93 -8.42
CA SER A 96 -1.56 8.33 -9.72
C SER A 96 -2.99 7.80 -9.82
N GLY A 97 -3.58 7.34 -8.71
CA GLY A 97 -5.00 6.96 -8.68
C GLY A 97 -5.96 8.13 -8.95
N PHE A 98 -5.54 9.37 -8.64
CA PHE A 98 -6.32 10.58 -8.88
C PHE A 98 -6.12 11.18 -10.27
N GLU A 99 -4.93 11.01 -10.82
CA GLU A 99 -4.54 11.54 -12.13
C GLU A 99 -4.80 10.56 -13.29
N ALA A 100 -5.13 9.30 -13.00
CA ALA A 100 -5.37 8.30 -14.02
C ALA A 100 -6.54 8.69 -14.94
N SER A 101 -6.31 8.67 -16.25
CA SER A 101 -7.38 8.84 -17.24
C SER A 101 -7.43 7.63 -18.17
N VAL A 102 -8.64 7.29 -18.62
CA VAL A 102 -8.86 6.23 -19.62
C VAL A 102 -9.75 6.81 -20.70
N ASP A 103 -9.26 6.82 -21.94
CA ASP A 103 -9.94 7.42 -23.10
C ASP A 103 -10.41 8.87 -22.86
N GLY A 104 -9.57 9.67 -22.17
CA GLY A 104 -9.87 11.07 -21.82
C GLY A 104 -10.89 11.25 -20.70
N LEU A 105 -11.39 10.17 -20.10
CA LEU A 105 -12.29 10.23 -18.95
C LEU A 105 -11.50 10.34 -17.65
N ALA A 106 -11.93 11.26 -16.78
CA ALA A 106 -11.49 11.32 -15.40
C ALA A 106 -11.80 9.99 -14.68
N PRO A 107 -11.05 9.62 -13.63
CA PRO A 107 -11.06 8.24 -13.16
C PRO A 107 -12.42 7.79 -12.59
N ALA A 108 -13.24 8.68 -12.02
CA ALA A 108 -14.60 8.33 -11.60
C ALA A 108 -15.51 7.96 -12.78
N ALA A 109 -15.44 8.71 -13.87
CA ALA A 109 -16.22 8.45 -15.09
C ALA A 109 -15.71 7.20 -15.83
N ALA A 110 -14.38 7.03 -15.89
CA ALA A 110 -13.77 5.83 -16.45
C ALA A 110 -14.16 4.57 -15.67
N ALA A 111 -14.16 4.63 -14.34
CA ALA A 111 -14.55 3.50 -13.50
C ALA A 111 -16.01 3.11 -13.74
N ALA A 112 -16.92 4.08 -13.78
CA ALA A 112 -18.33 3.84 -14.07
C ALA A 112 -18.57 3.22 -15.47
N LYS A 113 -17.69 3.50 -16.44
CA LYS A 113 -17.80 2.97 -17.81
C LYS A 113 -17.18 1.59 -17.98
N TYR A 114 -16.01 1.34 -17.39
CA TYR A 114 -15.18 0.17 -17.72
C TYR A 114 -15.09 -0.87 -16.60
N MET A 115 -15.36 -0.49 -15.37
CA MET A 115 -15.19 -1.37 -14.22
C MET A 115 -16.50 -2.01 -13.80
N ARG A 116 -16.43 -3.27 -13.37
CA ARG A 116 -17.52 -3.92 -12.67
C ARG A 116 -17.71 -3.25 -11.30
N PRO A 117 -18.94 -2.92 -10.88
CA PRO A 117 -19.20 -2.43 -9.53
C PRO A 117 -18.75 -3.43 -8.46
N CYS A 118 -18.00 -2.94 -7.46
CA CYS A 118 -17.47 -3.65 -6.31
C CYS A 118 -17.62 -2.87 -4.98
N ASP A 119 -18.08 -1.62 -4.99
CA ASP A 119 -18.49 -0.85 -3.81
C ASP A 119 -19.90 -1.26 -3.34
N ILE A 120 -20.00 -2.48 -2.78
CA ILE A 120 -21.27 -3.09 -2.37
C ILE A 120 -21.99 -2.34 -1.22
N TYR A 121 -21.28 -1.46 -0.51
CA TYR A 121 -21.85 -0.63 0.56
C TYR A 121 -22.09 0.82 0.12
N HIS A 122 -21.81 1.13 -1.16
CA HIS A 122 -21.97 2.44 -1.74
C HIS A 122 -21.23 3.52 -0.92
N ALA A 123 -20.06 3.20 -0.37
CA ALA A 123 -19.27 4.13 0.44
C ALA A 123 -18.82 5.36 -0.36
N GLN A 124 -18.70 5.23 -1.68
CA GLN A 124 -18.21 6.28 -2.58
C GLN A 124 -19.34 7.04 -3.28
N LYS A 125 -20.60 6.63 -3.06
CA LYS A 125 -21.79 7.17 -3.75
C LYS A 125 -21.95 8.68 -3.61
N SER A 126 -21.69 9.23 -2.42
CA SER A 126 -21.89 10.65 -2.14
C SER A 126 -20.66 11.24 -1.44
N ARG A 127 -20.48 12.57 -1.57
CA ARG A 127 -19.48 13.28 -0.77
C ARG A 127 -19.80 13.14 0.72
N TYR A 128 -21.09 13.17 1.07
CA TYR A 128 -21.57 13.00 2.44
C TYR A 128 -21.02 11.73 3.11
N LYS A 129 -21.07 10.58 2.44
CA LYS A 129 -20.53 9.31 2.97
C LYS A 129 -19.00 9.31 3.03
N ARG A 130 -18.33 9.88 2.02
CA ARG A 130 -16.87 9.98 2.00
C ARG A 130 -16.33 10.83 3.15
N LEU A 131 -17.07 11.87 3.57
CA LEU A 131 -16.71 12.74 4.70
C LEU A 131 -16.89 12.10 6.08
N ALA A 132 -17.43 10.88 6.17
CA ALA A 132 -17.22 10.07 7.38
C ALA A 132 -15.72 9.75 7.61
N THR A 133 -14.90 9.81 6.55
CA THR A 133 -13.43 9.83 6.63
C THR A 133 -12.91 11.26 6.57
N ASN A 134 -12.60 11.86 7.72
CA ASN A 134 -11.99 13.18 7.80
C ASN A 134 -11.40 13.41 9.20
N ILE A 135 -10.76 14.56 9.40
CA ILE A 135 -10.26 15.02 10.70
C ILE A 135 -11.22 16.08 11.23
N TYR A 136 -11.75 15.85 12.43
CA TYR A 136 -12.73 16.73 13.08
C TYR A 136 -12.29 17.08 14.50
N ARG A 137 -12.72 18.26 14.97
CA ARG A 137 -12.38 18.75 16.31
C ARG A 137 -13.32 18.17 17.36
N THR A 138 -12.78 17.67 18.46
CA THR A 138 -13.53 17.07 19.58
C THR A 138 -13.85 18.10 20.67
N LYS A 139 -14.73 17.73 21.60
CA LYS A 139 -15.19 18.58 22.72
C LYS A 139 -14.06 19.09 23.61
N ASP A 140 -13.08 18.23 23.88
CA ASP A 140 -11.87 18.51 24.66
C ASP A 140 -10.81 19.32 23.88
N GLY A 141 -11.16 19.80 22.68
CA GLY A 141 -10.32 20.67 21.87
C GLY A 141 -9.22 19.94 21.08
N ARG A 142 -9.18 18.60 21.15
CA ARG A 142 -8.30 17.76 20.34
C ARG A 142 -8.90 17.52 18.95
N TYR A 143 -8.20 16.73 18.14
CA TYR A 143 -8.67 16.30 16.83
C TYR A 143 -8.68 14.77 16.76
N VAL A 144 -9.68 14.21 16.09
CA VAL A 144 -9.79 12.78 15.81
C VAL A 144 -9.95 12.59 14.31
N GLN A 145 -9.19 11.66 13.74
CA GLN A 145 -9.45 11.16 12.41
C GLN A 145 -10.50 10.07 12.47
N THR A 146 -11.71 10.35 12.00
CA THR A 146 -12.71 9.32 11.73
C THR A 146 -12.43 8.69 10.38
N HIS A 147 -12.83 7.43 10.18
CA HIS A 147 -12.72 6.75 8.90
C HIS A 147 -14.01 5.99 8.59
N GLY A 148 -14.64 6.28 7.45
CA GLY A 148 -15.79 5.55 6.93
C GLY A 148 -15.42 4.26 6.19
N SER A 149 -14.13 4.03 5.91
CA SER A 149 -13.67 2.79 5.26
C SER A 149 -14.42 2.49 3.96
N LEU A 150 -14.62 1.21 3.64
CA LEU A 150 -15.49 0.75 2.56
C LEU A 150 -16.95 0.60 2.99
N ASN A 151 -17.31 1.03 4.20
CA ASN A 151 -18.69 1.05 4.70
C ASN A 151 -18.81 2.15 5.75
N ALA A 152 -19.31 3.32 5.35
CA ALA A 152 -19.39 4.50 6.22
C ALA A 152 -20.43 4.37 7.35
N LEU A 153 -21.39 3.44 7.22
CA LEU A 153 -22.56 3.37 8.10
C LEU A 153 -22.22 3.14 9.57
N PRO A 154 -21.25 2.29 9.98
CA PRO A 154 -20.88 2.15 11.38
C PRO A 154 -20.35 3.46 11.98
N THR A 155 -19.49 4.19 11.25
CA THR A 155 -18.98 5.50 11.68
C THR A 155 -20.11 6.53 11.78
N GLN A 156 -21.02 6.56 10.81
CA GLN A 156 -22.17 7.46 10.82
C GLN A 156 -23.14 7.15 11.97
N THR A 157 -23.42 5.87 12.20
CA THR A 157 -24.25 5.39 13.32
C THR A 157 -23.63 5.77 14.66
N MET A 158 -22.33 5.59 14.82
CA MET A 158 -21.59 5.98 16.03
C MET A 158 -21.69 7.48 16.32
N LEU A 159 -21.66 8.30 15.27
CA LEU A 159 -21.76 9.76 15.38
C LEU A 159 -23.21 10.25 15.47
N GLY A 160 -24.19 9.39 15.25
CA GLY A 160 -25.62 9.77 15.24
C GLY A 160 -25.99 10.66 14.06
N VAL A 161 -25.23 10.62 12.96
CA VAL A 161 -25.54 11.35 11.72
C VAL A 161 -26.36 10.47 10.77
N LYS A 162 -27.00 11.09 9.77
CA LYS A 162 -27.78 10.36 8.77
C LYS A 162 -26.87 9.41 7.97
N PRO A 163 -27.40 8.32 7.41
CA PRO A 163 -26.62 7.41 6.57
C PRO A 163 -26.24 8.01 5.20
N ASP A 164 -27.03 8.96 4.70
CA ASP A 164 -26.78 9.64 3.43
C ASP A 164 -27.47 11.01 3.38
N SER A 165 -27.12 11.82 2.39
CA SER A 165 -27.68 13.14 2.13
C SER A 165 -27.50 13.52 0.65
N ASP A 166 -28.38 14.38 0.14
CA ASP A 166 -28.26 14.98 -1.19
C ASP A 166 -27.29 16.18 -1.20
N LEU A 167 -26.71 16.54 -0.06
CA LEU A 167 -25.69 17.59 0.03
C LEU A 167 -24.42 17.20 -0.73
N THR A 168 -23.88 18.15 -1.49
CA THR A 168 -22.70 17.95 -2.34
C THR A 168 -21.49 18.79 -1.95
N GLU A 169 -21.68 19.91 -1.27
CA GLU A 169 -20.60 20.87 -0.94
C GLU A 169 -19.99 20.58 0.43
N TRP A 170 -18.68 20.86 0.58
CA TRP A 170 -17.98 20.59 1.84
C TRP A 170 -18.52 21.46 2.97
N GLU A 171 -18.80 22.71 2.64
CA GLU A 171 -19.24 23.78 3.52
C GLU A 171 -20.58 23.45 4.19
N ASP A 172 -21.43 22.67 3.53
CA ASP A 172 -22.72 22.23 4.06
C ASP A 172 -22.62 20.92 4.85
N ILE A 173 -21.67 20.05 4.49
CA ILE A 173 -21.55 18.69 5.06
C ILE A 173 -20.66 18.67 6.30
N CYS A 174 -19.49 19.32 6.26
CA CYS A 174 -18.53 19.31 7.36
C CYS A 174 -19.13 19.78 8.69
N PRO A 175 -19.94 20.86 8.75
CA PRO A 175 -20.57 21.28 10.00
C PRO A 175 -21.40 20.19 10.69
N ILE A 176 -22.01 19.28 9.92
CA ILE A 176 -22.81 18.17 10.47
C ILE A 176 -21.92 17.17 11.20
N TYR A 177 -20.78 16.81 10.60
CA TYR A 177 -19.81 15.91 11.22
C TYR A 177 -19.04 16.60 12.35
N ASP A 178 -18.68 17.87 12.20
CA ASP A 178 -18.05 18.68 13.25
C ASP A 178 -18.94 18.78 14.49
N ASP A 179 -20.24 19.06 14.34
CA ASP A 179 -21.19 19.09 15.45
C ASP A 179 -21.32 17.72 16.12
N ALA A 180 -21.35 16.64 15.34
CA ALA A 180 -21.44 15.29 15.88
C ALA A 180 -20.19 14.86 16.65
N VAL A 181 -18.99 15.11 16.11
CA VAL A 181 -17.71 14.80 16.76
C VAL A 181 -17.45 15.72 17.95
N GLY A 182 -17.77 17.01 17.81
CA GLY A 182 -17.56 18.05 18.82
C GLY A 182 -18.38 17.88 20.10
N LYS A 183 -19.32 16.91 20.15
CA LYS A 183 -20.08 16.54 21.35
C LYS A 183 -19.35 15.55 22.27
N ARG A 184 -18.27 14.91 21.78
CA ARG A 184 -17.59 13.81 22.48
C ARG A 184 -16.13 14.15 22.74
N ASP A 185 -15.60 13.61 23.84
CA ASP A 185 -14.18 13.74 24.16
C ASP A 185 -13.34 12.78 23.29
N SER A 186 -12.12 13.15 22.96
CA SER A 186 -11.30 12.40 22.00
C SER A 186 -11.02 10.95 22.42
N VAL A 187 -10.73 10.70 23.71
CA VAL A 187 -10.44 9.36 24.25
C VAL A 187 -11.69 8.48 24.22
N GLU A 188 -12.85 9.06 24.53
CA GLU A 188 -14.14 8.36 24.45
C GLU A 188 -14.44 7.94 23.01
N LEU A 189 -14.21 8.86 22.07
CA LEU A 189 -14.45 8.62 20.66
C LEU A 189 -13.48 7.58 20.07
N ASP A 190 -12.19 7.65 20.40
CA ASP A 190 -11.19 6.66 19.99
C ASP A 190 -11.57 5.24 20.45
N LYS A 191 -12.02 5.11 21.71
CA LYS A 191 -12.55 3.85 22.24
C LYS A 191 -13.79 3.39 21.48
N ALA A 192 -14.76 4.27 21.24
CA ALA A 192 -15.97 3.91 20.51
C ALA A 192 -15.64 3.42 19.08
N ILE A 193 -14.76 4.13 18.37
CA ILE A 193 -14.31 3.76 17.03
C ILE A 193 -13.69 2.35 17.02
N ASN A 194 -12.70 2.11 17.88
CA ASN A 194 -11.86 0.92 17.83
C ASN A 194 -12.48 -0.29 18.55
N ASP A 195 -13.11 -0.09 19.71
CA ASP A 195 -13.58 -1.17 20.58
C ASP A 195 -15.03 -1.56 20.33
N GLU A 196 -15.89 -0.60 20.00
CA GLU A 196 -17.34 -0.82 19.88
C GLU A 196 -17.75 -0.98 18.42
N TYR A 197 -17.40 -0.03 17.56
CA TYR A 197 -17.83 0.02 16.16
C TYR A 197 -16.87 -0.67 15.18
N LYS A 198 -15.69 -1.08 15.66
CA LYS A 198 -14.66 -1.81 14.89
C LYS A 198 -14.28 -1.09 13.59
N GLN A 199 -14.25 0.24 13.63
CA GLN A 199 -13.85 1.10 12.52
C GLN A 199 -12.39 1.51 12.65
N ALA A 200 -11.84 2.02 11.54
CA ALA A 200 -10.55 2.69 11.58
C ALA A 200 -10.73 4.13 12.07
N GLY A 201 -9.76 4.63 12.81
CA GLY A 201 -9.72 6.01 13.29
C GLY A 201 -8.92 6.11 14.57
N SER A 202 -8.42 7.30 14.85
CA SER A 202 -7.70 7.58 16.10
C SER A 202 -7.62 9.06 16.40
N VAL A 203 -7.31 9.39 17.65
CA VAL A 203 -6.88 10.74 18.04
C VAL A 203 -5.65 11.15 17.23
N CYS A 204 -5.63 12.39 16.76
CA CYS A 204 -4.45 13.01 16.18
C CYS A 204 -3.49 13.39 17.31
N TYR A 205 -2.34 12.71 17.37
CA TYR A 205 -1.29 12.97 18.34
C TYR A 205 -0.20 13.84 17.73
N THR A 206 0.40 14.69 18.55
CA THR A 206 1.70 15.29 18.22
C THR A 206 2.78 14.21 18.16
N TRP A 207 3.93 14.52 17.55
CA TRP A 207 5.06 13.59 17.51
C TRP A 207 5.51 13.17 18.92
N ASP A 208 5.67 14.14 19.83
CA ASP A 208 6.11 13.87 21.20
C ASP A 208 5.11 12.98 21.95
N GLU A 209 3.81 13.23 21.81
CA GLU A 209 2.78 12.37 22.39
C GLU A 209 2.83 10.96 21.81
N PHE A 210 2.89 10.84 20.46
CA PHE A 210 2.93 9.56 19.77
C PHE A 210 4.07 8.68 20.26
N GLN A 211 5.27 9.25 20.45
CA GLN A 211 6.44 8.52 20.95
C GLN A 211 6.24 7.93 22.35
N THR A 212 5.34 8.49 23.16
CA THR A 212 5.04 7.97 24.50
C THR A 212 4.03 6.82 24.50
N LEU A 213 3.23 6.69 23.45
CA LEU A 213 2.17 5.67 23.34
C LEU A 213 2.75 4.25 23.22
N PRO A 214 2.02 3.21 23.67
CA PRO A 214 2.49 1.83 23.56
C PRO A 214 2.88 1.42 22.14
N HIS A 215 2.10 1.81 21.13
CA HIS A 215 2.40 1.48 19.74
C HIS A 215 3.55 2.33 19.18
N GLY A 216 3.67 3.62 19.55
CA GLY A 216 4.82 4.44 19.17
C GLY A 216 6.13 3.86 19.70
N LYS A 217 6.14 3.43 20.96
CA LYS A 217 7.27 2.70 21.57
C LYS A 217 7.55 1.37 20.88
N ALA A 218 6.51 0.66 20.44
CA ALA A 218 6.65 -0.64 19.79
C ALA A 218 7.25 -0.54 18.39
N ILE A 219 6.93 0.51 17.62
CA ILE A 219 7.37 0.63 16.23
C ILE A 219 8.65 1.46 16.03
N LYS A 220 9.11 2.21 17.05
CA LYS A 220 10.24 3.16 16.90
C LYS A 220 11.51 2.52 16.32
N ASP A 221 11.76 1.26 16.67
CA ASP A 221 12.95 0.51 16.24
C ASP A 221 12.66 -0.48 15.12
N CYS A 222 11.39 -0.63 14.72
CA CYS A 222 11.00 -1.54 13.65
C CYS A 222 11.57 -1.07 12.29
N PRO A 223 12.13 -1.98 11.47
CA PRO A 223 12.47 -1.65 10.10
C PRO A 223 11.21 -1.38 9.26
N ILE A 224 11.40 -0.77 8.08
CA ILE A 224 10.30 -0.59 7.12
C ILE A 224 9.77 -1.93 6.55
N TYR A 225 10.61 -2.98 6.57
CA TYR A 225 10.22 -4.36 6.31
C TYR A 225 11.11 -5.33 7.11
N GLU A 226 10.59 -6.52 7.39
CA GLU A 226 11.32 -7.63 8.00
C GLU A 226 11.52 -8.74 6.95
N LEU A 227 12.75 -9.27 6.87
CA LEU A 227 13.09 -10.39 5.99
C LEU A 227 13.31 -11.66 6.83
N HIS A 228 12.54 -12.70 6.56
CA HIS A 228 12.67 -14.01 7.18
C HIS A 228 13.20 -15.02 6.16
N ARG A 229 14.45 -15.45 6.32
CA ARG A 229 15.02 -16.49 5.45
C ARG A 229 14.67 -17.88 5.98
N SER A 230 14.07 -18.71 5.15
CA SER A 230 13.86 -20.14 5.42
C SER A 230 14.98 -20.97 4.78
N ALA A 231 15.38 -22.06 5.46
CA ALA A 231 16.30 -23.07 4.93
C ALA A 231 15.59 -23.95 3.88
N GLY A 232 15.26 -23.36 2.74
CA GLY A 232 14.75 -24.08 1.56
C GLY A 232 15.84 -24.24 0.49
N PRO A 233 15.60 -25.07 -0.53
CA PRO A 233 16.51 -25.16 -1.67
C PRO A 233 16.49 -23.84 -2.46
N LYS A 234 17.67 -23.37 -2.90
CA LYS A 234 17.76 -22.22 -3.80
C LYS A 234 16.92 -22.46 -5.05
N VAL A 235 16.05 -21.51 -5.36
CA VAL A 235 15.20 -21.55 -6.55
C VAL A 235 15.93 -20.84 -7.69
N ALA A 236 16.06 -21.51 -8.83
CA ALA A 236 16.66 -20.90 -10.02
C ALA A 236 15.73 -19.84 -10.61
N TRP A 237 16.31 -18.83 -11.26
CA TRP A 237 15.54 -17.87 -12.04
C TRP A 237 14.72 -18.58 -13.12
N PRO A 238 13.41 -18.28 -13.27
CA PRO A 238 12.63 -18.83 -14.38
C PRO A 238 13.15 -18.29 -15.72
N GLU A 239 12.76 -18.95 -16.81
CA GLU A 239 13.07 -18.47 -18.15
C GLU A 239 12.42 -17.09 -18.41
N ALA A 240 13.22 -16.14 -18.89
CA ALA A 240 12.73 -14.82 -19.26
C ALA A 240 12.03 -14.86 -20.62
N LYS A 241 10.81 -14.31 -20.69
CA LYS A 241 10.00 -14.22 -21.93
C LYS A 241 10.03 -12.82 -22.56
N ALA A 242 10.63 -11.85 -21.88
CA ALA A 242 10.73 -10.46 -22.29
C ALA A 242 11.99 -9.81 -21.70
N ASN A 243 12.41 -8.67 -22.26
CA ASN A 243 13.56 -7.90 -21.78
C ASN A 243 13.23 -7.05 -20.55
N LYS A 244 12.88 -7.72 -19.44
CA LYS A 244 12.47 -7.11 -18.16
C LYS A 244 12.99 -7.95 -16.99
N VAL A 245 13.40 -7.29 -15.90
CA VAL A 245 14.17 -7.91 -14.81
C VAL A 245 13.42 -9.00 -14.06
N LEU A 246 12.09 -8.89 -13.94
CA LEU A 246 11.21 -9.91 -13.35
C LEU A 246 10.43 -10.73 -14.38
N SER A 247 10.83 -10.70 -15.66
CA SER A 247 10.16 -11.50 -16.70
C SER A 247 10.11 -12.98 -16.32
N GLY A 248 8.97 -13.66 -16.51
CA GLY A 248 8.83 -15.09 -16.17
C GLY A 248 8.49 -15.37 -14.70
N ILE A 249 8.67 -14.41 -13.79
CA ILE A 249 8.22 -14.52 -12.40
C ILE A 249 6.70 -14.45 -12.37
N LYS A 250 6.06 -15.37 -11.64
CA LYS A 250 4.60 -15.42 -11.43
C LYS A 250 4.26 -14.99 -10.00
N VAL A 251 3.30 -14.08 -9.88
CA VAL A 251 2.87 -13.52 -8.60
C VAL A 251 1.37 -13.75 -8.41
N LEU A 252 1.00 -14.32 -7.27
CA LEU A 252 -0.39 -14.41 -6.81
C LEU A 252 -0.64 -13.31 -5.78
N GLU A 253 -1.63 -12.45 -6.03
CA GLU A 253 -1.90 -11.27 -5.19
C GLU A 253 -3.29 -11.38 -4.53
N LEU A 254 -3.32 -11.44 -3.20
CA LEU A 254 -4.50 -11.44 -2.33
C LEU A 254 -4.61 -10.10 -1.59
N THR A 255 -4.81 -9.02 -2.34
CA THR A 255 -4.80 -7.66 -1.78
C THR A 255 -5.93 -6.78 -2.31
N ARG A 256 -6.19 -5.67 -1.61
CA ARG A 256 -7.25 -4.70 -1.90
C ARG A 256 -6.78 -3.26 -1.71
N ILE A 257 -7.49 -2.32 -2.33
CA ILE A 257 -7.33 -0.88 -2.13
C ILE A 257 -6.02 -0.32 -2.71
N ILE A 258 -4.99 -0.03 -1.91
CA ILE A 258 -3.83 0.76 -2.36
C ILE A 258 -2.51 0.04 -2.15
N ALA A 259 -2.09 -0.16 -0.89
CA ALA A 259 -0.71 -0.59 -0.58
C ALA A 259 -0.33 -1.93 -1.24
N GLY A 260 -1.20 -2.93 -1.14
CA GLY A 260 -0.98 -4.23 -1.79
C GLY A 260 -1.04 -4.17 -3.31
N PRO A 261 -2.12 -3.60 -3.89
CA PRO A 261 -2.22 -3.50 -5.34
C PRO A 261 -1.08 -2.72 -5.99
N ALA A 262 -0.50 -1.73 -5.28
CA ALA A 262 0.69 -1.00 -5.71
C ALA A 262 1.94 -1.88 -5.79
N ILE A 263 2.14 -2.82 -4.86
CA ILE A 263 3.21 -3.82 -4.92
C ILE A 263 3.08 -4.64 -6.21
N GLY A 264 1.90 -5.23 -6.45
CA GLY A 264 1.69 -6.03 -7.65
C GLY A 264 1.84 -5.24 -8.95
N ARG A 265 1.38 -3.98 -8.98
CA ARG A 265 1.58 -3.07 -10.13
C ARG A 265 3.06 -2.85 -10.39
N GLY A 266 3.86 -2.57 -9.36
CA GLY A 266 5.32 -2.40 -9.49
C GLY A 266 5.99 -3.67 -10.02
N LEU A 267 5.64 -4.84 -9.49
CA LEU A 267 6.17 -6.13 -9.98
C LEU A 267 5.82 -6.36 -11.46
N ALA A 268 4.59 -6.04 -11.87
CA ALA A 268 4.16 -6.14 -13.27
C ALA A 268 4.92 -5.17 -14.19
N GLN A 269 5.20 -3.94 -13.75
CA GLN A 269 6.01 -2.96 -14.49
C GLN A 269 7.45 -3.45 -14.74
N HIS A 270 7.99 -4.24 -13.81
CA HIS A 270 9.27 -4.94 -13.94
C HIS A 270 9.17 -6.29 -14.68
N GLY A 271 7.99 -6.64 -15.21
CA GLY A 271 7.78 -7.77 -16.12
C GLY A 271 7.23 -9.05 -15.50
N ALA A 272 6.90 -9.06 -14.20
CA ALA A 272 6.26 -10.21 -13.57
C ALA A 272 4.84 -10.44 -14.11
N SER A 273 4.42 -11.69 -14.20
CA SER A 273 3.03 -12.07 -14.48
C SER A 273 2.24 -12.09 -13.19
N VAL A 274 1.41 -11.06 -12.97
CA VAL A 274 0.67 -10.91 -11.71
C VAL A 274 -0.80 -11.27 -11.91
N LEU A 275 -1.26 -12.25 -11.14
CA LEU A 275 -2.67 -12.62 -11.01
C LEU A 275 -3.20 -12.14 -9.66
N ARG A 276 -4.08 -11.15 -9.70
CA ARG A 276 -4.80 -10.69 -8.52
C ARG A 276 -6.09 -11.49 -8.35
N ILE A 277 -6.28 -12.04 -7.16
CA ILE A 277 -7.49 -12.75 -6.78
C ILE A 277 -8.34 -11.84 -5.89
N THR A 278 -9.59 -11.69 -6.27
CA THR A 278 -10.64 -10.97 -5.53
C THR A 278 -11.77 -11.93 -5.15
N THR A 279 -12.76 -11.44 -4.42
CA THR A 279 -13.97 -12.22 -4.08
C THR A 279 -15.20 -11.36 -4.31
N PRO A 280 -16.31 -11.94 -4.82
CA PRO A 280 -17.55 -11.19 -5.05
C PRO A 280 -18.22 -10.73 -3.76
N THR A 281 -17.81 -11.26 -2.60
CA THR A 281 -18.49 -11.03 -1.31
C THR A 281 -17.89 -9.90 -0.48
N GLN A 282 -16.78 -9.30 -0.91
CA GLN A 282 -16.08 -8.27 -0.16
C GLN A 282 -16.07 -6.96 -0.93
N PRO A 283 -16.27 -5.82 -0.24
CA PRO A 283 -16.17 -4.53 -0.91
C PRO A 283 -14.73 -4.29 -1.38
N ASP A 284 -14.64 -3.57 -2.50
CA ASP A 284 -13.40 -3.01 -3.04
C ASP A 284 -13.72 -1.61 -3.59
N PHE A 285 -12.79 -0.98 -4.31
CA PHE A 285 -12.96 0.39 -4.79
C PHE A 285 -12.59 0.55 -6.26
N GLU A 286 -13.59 0.52 -7.15
CA GLU A 286 -13.50 0.49 -8.62
C GLU A 286 -12.53 1.52 -9.18
N TYR A 287 -12.61 2.74 -8.64
CA TYR A 287 -11.79 3.89 -9.01
C TYR A 287 -10.29 3.57 -8.97
N LEU A 288 -9.84 2.93 -7.89
CA LEU A 288 -8.43 2.60 -7.72
C LEU A 288 -7.96 1.50 -8.67
N HIS A 289 -8.86 0.65 -9.17
CA HIS A 289 -8.47 -0.43 -10.08
C HIS A 289 -7.92 0.09 -11.41
N LEU A 290 -8.32 1.28 -11.86
CA LEU A 290 -7.86 1.86 -13.13
C LEU A 290 -6.34 2.06 -13.14
N ASP A 291 -5.78 2.51 -12.01
CA ASP A 291 -4.35 2.67 -11.83
C ASP A 291 -3.71 1.39 -11.26
N MET A 292 -4.29 0.86 -10.19
CA MET A 292 -3.70 -0.22 -9.41
C MET A 292 -3.73 -1.59 -10.11
N SER A 293 -4.50 -1.77 -11.19
CA SER A 293 -4.59 -3.04 -11.93
C SER A 293 -3.76 -3.06 -13.22
N GLN A 294 -3.02 -1.99 -13.53
CA GLN A 294 -2.19 -1.92 -14.73
C GLN A 294 -1.17 -3.06 -14.79
N GLY A 295 -1.13 -3.77 -15.92
CA GLY A 295 -0.21 -4.89 -16.15
C GLY A 295 -0.59 -6.19 -15.42
N LYS A 296 -1.75 -6.26 -14.75
CA LYS A 296 -2.19 -7.43 -13.97
C LYS A 296 -3.39 -8.11 -14.60
N ALA A 297 -3.46 -9.43 -14.46
CA ALA A 297 -4.70 -10.18 -14.62
C ALA A 297 -5.48 -10.17 -13.31
N CYS A 298 -6.82 -10.17 -13.38
CA CYS A 298 -7.69 -10.28 -12.22
C CYS A 298 -8.67 -11.44 -12.39
N ALA A 299 -8.88 -12.20 -11.32
CA ALA A 299 -9.91 -13.24 -11.26
C ALA A 299 -10.63 -13.22 -9.90
N GLU A 300 -11.81 -13.84 -9.86
CA GLU A 300 -12.56 -14.05 -8.62
C GLU A 300 -12.38 -15.49 -8.15
N LEU A 301 -12.15 -15.66 -6.85
CA LEU A 301 -12.05 -16.99 -6.23
C LEU A 301 -12.58 -16.93 -4.80
N ASP A 302 -13.57 -17.77 -4.49
CA ASP A 302 -14.07 -17.89 -3.12
C ASP A 302 -13.33 -18.99 -2.35
N LEU A 303 -12.37 -18.58 -1.52
CA LEU A 303 -11.59 -19.48 -0.66
C LEU A 303 -12.40 -20.13 0.47
N LYS A 304 -13.70 -19.84 0.60
CA LYS A 304 -14.60 -20.53 1.55
C LYS A 304 -15.19 -21.82 0.97
N THR A 305 -15.13 -22.03 -0.34
CA THR A 305 -15.64 -23.25 -0.99
C THR A 305 -14.53 -24.28 -1.18
N ALA A 306 -14.89 -25.57 -1.23
CA ALA A 306 -13.93 -26.64 -1.47
C ALA A 306 -13.24 -26.49 -2.85
N GLU A 307 -14.00 -26.12 -3.88
CA GLU A 307 -13.49 -25.88 -5.23
C GLU A 307 -12.52 -24.68 -5.28
N GLY A 308 -12.88 -23.59 -4.60
CA GLY A 308 -12.03 -22.40 -4.55
C GLY A 308 -10.71 -22.67 -3.83
N LYS A 309 -10.75 -23.43 -2.74
CA LYS A 309 -9.53 -23.91 -2.06
C LYS A 309 -8.68 -24.80 -2.96
N ALA A 310 -9.28 -25.78 -3.63
CA ALA A 310 -8.55 -26.68 -4.53
C ALA A 310 -7.89 -25.94 -5.69
N THR A 311 -8.58 -24.94 -6.26
CA THR A 311 -8.01 -24.06 -7.30
C THR A 311 -6.87 -23.20 -6.76
N PHE A 312 -7.05 -22.62 -5.57
CA PHE A 312 -6.00 -21.83 -4.93
C PHE A 312 -4.73 -22.64 -4.66
N GLU A 313 -4.87 -23.88 -4.18
CA GLU A 313 -3.72 -24.77 -3.99
C GLU A 313 -2.97 -25.05 -5.30
N LYS A 314 -3.69 -25.22 -6.42
CA LYS A 314 -3.04 -25.38 -7.74
C LYS A 314 -2.26 -24.14 -8.12
N LEU A 315 -2.84 -22.95 -7.92
CA LEU A 315 -2.16 -21.68 -8.18
C LEU A 315 -0.90 -21.52 -7.31
N VAL A 316 -0.99 -21.81 -6.00
CA VAL A 316 0.14 -21.72 -5.07
C VAL A 316 1.31 -22.62 -5.47
N ARG A 317 1.03 -23.82 -6.00
CA ARG A 317 2.06 -24.74 -6.52
C ARG A 317 2.81 -24.19 -7.73
N GLU A 318 2.25 -23.23 -8.46
CA GLU A 318 2.79 -22.74 -9.72
C GLU A 318 3.41 -21.34 -9.65
N VAL A 319 3.16 -20.57 -8.60
CA VAL A 319 3.66 -19.20 -8.47
C VAL A 319 4.96 -19.13 -7.68
N ASP A 320 5.76 -18.11 -7.96
CA ASP A 320 7.02 -17.86 -7.26
C ASP A 320 6.80 -16.97 -6.03
N VAL A 321 5.81 -16.07 -6.09
CA VAL A 321 5.52 -15.10 -5.04
C VAL A 321 4.02 -15.11 -4.72
N LEU A 322 3.69 -15.15 -3.43
CA LEU A 322 2.35 -14.85 -2.92
C LEU A 322 2.41 -13.55 -2.11
N VAL A 323 1.59 -12.57 -2.49
CA VAL A 323 1.45 -11.30 -1.77
C VAL A 323 0.07 -11.29 -1.11
N ASP A 324 -0.01 -11.17 0.22
CA ASP A 324 -1.28 -11.05 0.92
C ASP A 324 -1.32 -9.84 1.88
N GLY A 325 -2.45 -9.15 1.87
CA GLY A 325 -2.72 -7.98 2.70
C GLY A 325 -3.82 -8.25 3.73
N TYR A 326 -4.03 -9.52 4.09
CA TYR A 326 -5.11 -9.90 4.99
C TYR A 326 -4.73 -9.68 6.45
N ARG A 327 -5.75 -9.53 7.31
CA ARG A 327 -5.51 -9.43 8.75
C ARG A 327 -4.78 -10.69 9.24
N PRO A 328 -3.87 -10.57 10.21
CA PRO A 328 -3.18 -11.74 10.78
C PRO A 328 -4.14 -12.88 11.14
N GLY A 329 -3.83 -14.10 10.71
CA GLY A 329 -4.65 -15.29 10.97
C GLY A 329 -5.81 -15.50 9.99
N ALA A 330 -6.12 -14.55 9.09
CA ALA A 330 -7.26 -14.70 8.18
C ALA A 330 -7.03 -15.78 7.12
N LEU A 331 -5.84 -15.83 6.53
CA LEU A 331 -5.50 -16.84 5.52
C LEU A 331 -5.29 -18.22 6.17
N GLU A 332 -4.76 -18.25 7.40
CA GLU A 332 -4.65 -19.44 8.25
C GLU A 332 -6.02 -20.06 8.52
N ARG A 333 -7.05 -19.26 8.87
CA ARG A 333 -8.42 -19.76 9.07
C ARG A 333 -9.04 -20.34 7.80
N LEU A 334 -8.54 -19.97 6.63
CA LEU A 334 -8.96 -20.56 5.35
C LEU A 334 -8.21 -21.87 5.04
N GLY A 335 -7.19 -22.23 5.83
CA GLY A 335 -6.37 -23.44 5.67
C GLY A 335 -4.99 -23.17 5.08
N PHE A 336 -4.67 -21.91 4.76
CA PHE A 336 -3.47 -21.50 4.02
C PHE A 336 -2.50 -20.72 4.90
N GLY A 337 -2.20 -21.27 6.07
CA GLY A 337 -1.11 -20.75 6.92
C GLY A 337 0.26 -20.96 6.26
N GLU A 338 1.28 -20.31 6.81
CA GLU A 338 2.65 -20.38 6.27
C GLU A 338 3.15 -21.82 6.10
N GLU A 339 2.94 -22.69 7.10
CA GLU A 339 3.34 -24.10 7.02
C GLU A 339 2.62 -24.84 5.87
N SER A 340 1.31 -24.64 5.72
CA SER A 340 0.53 -25.24 4.63
C SER A 340 0.99 -24.73 3.26
N LEU A 341 1.26 -23.43 3.13
CA LEU A 341 1.74 -22.82 1.88
C LEU A 341 3.12 -23.36 1.50
N ARG A 342 4.02 -23.50 2.47
CA ARG A 342 5.35 -24.08 2.24
C ARG A 342 5.30 -25.56 1.88
N LYS A 343 4.37 -26.33 2.45
CA LYS A 343 4.12 -27.73 2.03
C LYS A 343 3.63 -27.83 0.58
N LEU A 344 2.88 -26.84 0.10
CA LEU A 344 2.42 -26.79 -1.28
C LEU A 344 3.56 -26.37 -2.22
N ASN A 345 4.39 -25.43 -1.79
CA ASN A 345 5.48 -24.89 -2.58
C ASN A 345 6.63 -24.48 -1.66
N GLU A 346 7.65 -25.34 -1.57
CA GLU A 346 8.84 -25.10 -0.75
C GLU A 346 9.65 -23.89 -1.23
N GLY A 347 9.51 -23.54 -2.52
CA GLY A 347 10.15 -22.44 -3.23
C GLY A 347 9.50 -21.06 -3.04
N LEU A 348 8.32 -21.01 -2.42
CA LEU A 348 7.45 -19.84 -2.41
C LEU A 348 8.01 -18.68 -1.59
N VAL A 349 8.07 -17.49 -2.21
CA VAL A 349 8.29 -16.24 -1.49
C VAL A 349 6.94 -15.73 -0.98
N LEU A 350 6.84 -15.53 0.33
CA LEU A 350 5.63 -15.01 0.98
C LEU A 350 5.84 -13.55 1.36
N VAL A 351 5.00 -12.64 0.83
CA VAL A 351 5.01 -11.22 1.19
C VAL A 351 3.71 -10.89 1.90
N ARG A 352 3.81 -10.48 3.16
CA ARG A 352 2.69 -10.15 4.04
C ARG A 352 2.83 -8.73 4.53
N PHE A 353 1.81 -7.90 4.37
CA PHE A 353 1.81 -6.55 4.91
C PHE A 353 0.47 -6.24 5.58
N GLY A 354 0.48 -5.42 6.63
CA GLY A 354 -0.72 -5.09 7.38
C GLY A 354 -0.47 -3.97 8.39
N SER A 355 -1.54 -3.38 8.92
CA SER A 355 -1.50 -2.15 9.72
C SER A 355 -0.82 -2.24 11.08
N LEU A 356 -0.38 -3.43 11.53
CA LEU A 356 0.15 -3.66 12.88
C LEU A 356 1.58 -4.20 12.90
N ARG A 357 2.21 -4.42 11.73
CA ARG A 357 3.58 -4.93 11.61
C ARG A 357 4.24 -4.38 10.34
N ALA A 358 5.56 -4.26 10.36
CA ALA A 358 6.34 -4.02 9.15
C ALA A 358 5.98 -5.06 8.07
N CYS A 359 6.15 -4.70 6.79
CA CYS A 359 5.99 -5.67 5.71
C CYS A 359 6.93 -6.86 5.97
N ARG A 360 6.40 -8.08 6.02
CA ARG A 360 7.16 -9.31 6.22
C ARG A 360 7.33 -10.00 4.89
N ALA A 361 8.56 -10.06 4.41
CA ALA A 361 8.93 -10.94 3.31
C ALA A 361 9.58 -12.19 3.92
N SER A 362 9.06 -13.37 3.59
CA SER A 362 9.74 -14.63 3.86
C SER A 362 10.28 -15.17 2.55
N SER A 363 11.61 -15.26 2.43
CA SER A 363 12.30 -15.76 1.24
C SER A 363 13.14 -16.99 1.59
N ILE A 364 13.63 -17.69 0.59
CA ILE A 364 14.64 -18.73 0.77
C ILE A 364 16.03 -18.08 0.71
N SER A 365 17.01 -18.70 1.37
CA SER A 365 18.40 -18.20 1.49
C SER A 365 19.19 -18.16 0.19
#